data_AF-A0A7R9BE92-F1
#
_entry.id   AF-A0A7R9BE92-F1
#
_cell.length_a   1.000
_cell.length_b   1.000
_cell.length_c   1.000
_cell.angle_alpha   90.00
_cell.angle_beta   90.00
_cell.angle_gamma   90.00
#
_symmetry.space_group_name_H-M   'P 1'
#
loop_
_entity.id
_entity.type
_entity.pdbx_description
1 polymer ?
#
loop_
_entity_poly.entity_id
_entity_poly.type
_entity_poly.pdbx_seq_one_letter_code
_entity_poly.pdbx_strand_id
1 'polypeptide(L)'
;CHLPLLYIGLEYGLTNNIKLADKFFQQALTIAPNDPFVIHEMGVIAFQNQDYEEAERHFEDALKKVQTINEPVLAEKWEALLNNLGHTCRKLHKYPKALDYHRQV
;
A
#
# COMPACT_ATOMS: atom_id res chain seq x y z
N CYS A 1 -18.02 -2.82 -9.53
CA CYS A 1 -16.98 -3.73 -8.99
C CYS A 1 -15.62 -3.18 -9.42
N HIS A 2 -14.76 -2.81 -8.47
CA HIS A 2 -13.45 -2.19 -8.73
C HIS A 2 -12.30 -3.21 -8.82
N LEU A 3 -12.50 -4.45 -8.37
CA LEU A 3 -11.48 -5.51 -8.36
C LEU A 3 -10.82 -5.76 -9.73
N PRO A 4 -11.52 -5.76 -10.88
CA PRO A 4 -10.84 -5.91 -12.17
C PRO A 4 -9.82 -4.79 -12.44
N LEU A 5 -10.13 -3.55 -12.04
CA LEU A 5 -9.22 -2.41 -12.20
C LEU A 5 -8.01 -2.53 -11.28
N LEU A 6 -8.21 -3.00 -10.05
CA LEU A 6 -7.12 -3.33 -9.12
C LEU A 6 -6.17 -4.36 -9.75
N TYR A 7 -6.69 -5.49 -10.25
CA TYR A 7 -5.84 -6.53 -10.83
C TYR A 7 -5.13 -6.07 -12.12
N ILE A 8 -5.78 -5.27 -12.96
CA ILE A 8 -5.12 -4.67 -14.13
C ILE A 8 -3.98 -3.74 -13.67
N GLY A 9 -4.20 -2.94 -12.63
CA GLY A 9 -3.18 -2.08 -12.05
C GLY A 9 -1.98 -2.88 -11.52
N LEU A 10 -2.21 -4.00 -10.83
CA LEU A 10 -1.14 -4.91 -10.37
C LEU A 10 -0.29 -5.42 -11.54
N GLU A 11 -0.92 -5.93 -12.59
CA GLU A 11 -0.21 -6.47 -13.76
C GLU A 11 0.66 -5.40 -14.44
N TYR A 12 0.17 -4.17 -14.53
CA TYR A 12 0.97 -3.05 -15.03
C TYR A 12 2.11 -2.66 -14.07
N GLY A 13 1.90 -2.76 -12.75
CA GLY A 13 2.96 -2.54 -11.76
C GLY A 13 4.08 -3.58 -11.90
N LEU A 14 3.73 -4.86 -12.04
CA LEU A 14 4.69 -5.95 -12.22
C LEU A 14 5.48 -5.85 -13.53
N THR A 15 4.87 -5.31 -14.59
CA THR A 15 5.54 -5.07 -15.88
C THR A 15 6.30 -3.74 -15.93
N ASN A 16 6.51 -3.09 -14.78
CA ASN A 16 7.20 -1.81 -14.61
C ASN A 16 6.56 -0.64 -15.38
N ASN A 17 5.26 -0.75 -15.68
CA ASN A 17 4.48 0.30 -16.33
C ASN A 17 3.69 1.12 -15.28
N ILE A 18 4.47 1.75 -14.40
CA ILE A 18 4.03 2.50 -13.21
C ILE A 18 2.93 3.51 -13.53
N LYS A 19 3.04 4.24 -14.64
CA LYS A 19 2.05 5.27 -15.03
C LYS A 19 0.68 4.69 -15.38
N LEU A 20 0.66 3.53 -16.05
CA LEU A 20 -0.61 2.87 -16.36
C LEU A 20 -1.22 2.26 -15.10
N ALA A 21 -0.39 1.65 -14.26
CA ALA A 21 -0.84 1.09 -13.00
C ALA A 21 -1.52 2.14 -12.10
N ASP A 22 -0.90 3.31 -11.92
CA ASP A 22 -1.46 4.44 -11.18
C ASP A 22 -2.83 4.88 -11.74
N LYS A 23 -2.96 4.96 -13.07
CA LYS A 23 -4.25 5.29 -13.72
C LYS A 23 -5.35 4.29 -13.38
N PHE A 24 -5.04 2.98 -13.38
CA PHE A 24 -6.03 1.95 -13.05
C PHE A 24 -6.37 1.95 -11.55
N PHE A 25 -5.40 2.22 -10.68
CA PHE A 25 -5.65 2.41 -9.24
C PHE A 25 -6.51 3.63 -8.95
N GLN A 26 -6.28 4.76 -9.61
CA GLN A 26 -7.14 5.95 -9.49
C GLN A 26 -8.58 5.66 -9.93
N GLN A 27 -8.76 4.88 -10.99
CA GLN A 27 -10.09 4.43 -11.41
C GLN A 27 -10.73 3.49 -10.38
N ALA A 28 -9.96 2.58 -9.79
CA ALA A 28 -10.44 1.71 -8.71
C ALA A 28 -10.86 2.52 -7.48
N LEU A 29 -10.08 3.53 -7.07
CA LEU A 29 -10.42 4.44 -5.97
C LEU A 29 -11.63 5.33 -6.28
N THR A 30 -11.90 5.66 -7.55
CA THR A 30 -13.13 6.38 -7.92
C THR A 30 -14.38 5.55 -7.59
N ILE A 31 -14.28 4.22 -7.64
CA ILE A 31 -15.38 3.30 -7.32
C ILE A 31 -15.38 2.93 -5.83
N ALA A 32 -14.20 2.73 -5.23
CA ALA A 32 -14.02 2.38 -3.83
C ALA A 32 -12.94 3.26 -3.16
N PRO A 33 -13.27 4.50 -2.75
CA PRO A 33 -12.28 5.49 -2.29
C PRO A 33 -11.53 5.13 -1.00
N ASN A 34 -12.07 4.18 -0.24
CA ASN A 34 -11.54 3.77 1.06
C ASN A 34 -11.04 2.33 1.06
N ASP A 35 -10.84 1.71 -0.11
CA ASP A 35 -10.31 0.35 -0.16
C ASP A 35 -8.81 0.34 0.24
N PRO A 36 -8.45 -0.22 1.41
CA PRO A 36 -7.07 -0.28 1.85
C PRO A 36 -6.16 -1.09 0.92
N PHE A 37 -6.70 -2.07 0.17
CA PHE A 37 -5.91 -2.86 -0.76
C PHE A 37 -5.42 -2.02 -1.94
N VAL A 38 -6.28 -1.19 -2.53
CA VAL A 38 -5.90 -0.31 -3.63
C VAL A 38 -4.85 0.70 -3.16
N ILE A 39 -5.03 1.27 -1.96
CA ILE A 39 -4.10 2.26 -1.40
C ILE A 39 -2.74 1.61 -1.06
N HIS A 40 -2.72 0.38 -0.53
CA HIS A 40 -1.50 -0.36 -0.28
C HIS A 40 -0.71 -0.62 -1.58
N GLU A 41 -1.38 -1.02 -2.65
CA GLU A 41 -0.72 -1.25 -3.95
C GLU A 41 -0.16 0.02 -4.57
N MET A 42 -0.81 1.18 -4.40
CA MET A 42 -0.21 2.47 -4.77
C MET A 42 1.10 2.74 -4.02
N GLY A 43 1.16 2.38 -2.73
CA GLY A 43 2.38 2.46 -1.94
C GLY A 43 3.49 1.51 -2.43
N VAL A 44 3.14 0.30 -2.86
CA VAL A 44 4.09 -0.65 -3.47
C VAL A 44 4.71 -0.06 -4.73
N ILE A 45 3.88 0.54 -5.59
CA ILE A 45 4.34 1.17 -6.83
C ILE A 45 5.23 2.39 -6.54
N ALA A 46 4.85 3.24 -5.59
CA ALA A 46 5.70 4.37 -5.17
C ALA A 46 7.06 3.88 -4.66
N PHE A 47 7.06 2.81 -3.85
CA PHE A 47 8.30 2.19 -3.36
C PHE A 47 9.18 1.65 -4.49
N GLN A 48 8.58 0.98 -5.48
CA GLN A 48 9.29 0.50 -6.68
C GLN A 48 9.89 1.66 -7.50
N ASN A 49 9.19 2.80 -7.54
CA ASN A 49 9.66 4.04 -8.17
C ASN A 49 10.73 4.78 -7.34
N GLN A 50 11.14 4.23 -6.18
CA GLN A 50 12.06 4.87 -5.22
C GLN A 50 11.52 6.17 -4.59
N ASP A 51 10.22 6.43 -4.73
CA ASP A 51 9.53 7.52 -4.06
C ASP A 51 9.06 7.04 -2.68
N TYR A 52 10.01 6.98 -1.75
CA TYR A 52 9.80 6.37 -0.44
C TYR A 52 8.91 7.23 0.45
N GLU A 53 8.94 8.56 0.30
CA GLU A 53 8.05 9.48 0.98
C GLU A 53 6.58 9.22 0.60
N GLU A 54 6.30 9.10 -0.70
CA GLU A 54 4.93 8.84 -1.16
C GLU A 54 4.48 7.42 -0.81
N ALA A 55 5.40 6.45 -0.85
CA ALA A 55 5.13 5.09 -0.37
C ALA A 55 4.70 5.08 1.11
N GLU A 56 5.43 5.78 1.98
CA GLU A 56 5.08 5.89 3.41
C GLU A 56 3.68 6.50 3.57
N ARG A 57 3.36 7.57 2.82
CA ARG A 57 2.06 8.24 2.87
C ARG A 57 0.92 7.29 2.51
N HIS A 58 1.07 6.54 1.42
CA HIS A 58 0.07 5.56 1.00
C HIS A 58 -0.09 4.42 2.01
N PHE A 59 1.01 3.85 2.50
CA PHE A 59 0.93 2.78 3.48
C PHE A 59 0.32 3.24 4.81
N GLU A 60 0.65 4.43 5.30
CA GLU A 60 0.02 4.98 6.51
C GLU A 60 -1.48 5.25 6.31
N ASP A 61 -1.92 5.67 5.12
CA ASP A 61 -3.35 5.83 4.81
C ASP A 61 -4.06 4.48 4.76
N ALA A 62 -3.48 3.49 4.07
CA ALA A 62 -4.01 2.13 4.06
C ALA A 62 -4.17 1.58 5.49
N LEU A 63 -3.17 1.76 6.35
CA LEU A 63 -3.21 1.32 7.75
C LEU A 63 -4.35 2.00 8.53
N LYS A 64 -4.59 3.30 8.30
CA LYS A 64 -5.72 4.01 8.92
C LYS A 64 -7.06 3.46 8.46
N LYS A 65 -7.24 3.19 7.16
CA LYS A 65 -8.48 2.59 6.63
C LYS A 65 -8.72 1.22 7.22
N VAL A 66 -7.67 0.40 7.32
CA VAL A 66 -7.71 -0.91 7.98
C VAL A 66 -8.18 -0.82 9.42
N GLN A 67 -7.61 0.09 10.22
CA GLN A 67 -8.00 0.26 11.62
C GLN A 67 -9.45 0.72 11.80
N THR A 68 -10.02 1.41 10.79
CA THR A 68 -11.44 1.77 10.79
C THR A 68 -12.38 0.62 10.42
N ILE A 69 -11.88 -0.39 9.70
CA ILE A 69 -12.61 -1.59 9.36
C ILE A 69 -12.51 -2.52 10.57
N ASN A 70 -13.52 -2.45 11.44
CA ASN A 70 -13.59 -3.14 12.73
C ASN A 70 -13.84 -4.67 12.57
N GLU A 71 -13.05 -5.34 11.72
CA GLU A 71 -13.14 -6.76 11.45
C GLU A 71 -11.95 -7.51 12.07
N PRO A 72 -12.17 -8.41 13.05
CA PRO A 72 -11.11 -9.09 13.80
C PRO A 72 -10.27 -10.06 12.97
N VAL A 73 -10.64 -10.35 11.73
CA VAL A 73 -9.96 -11.29 10.80
C VAL A 73 -8.81 -10.62 10.04
N LEU A 74 -8.60 -9.31 10.22
CA LEU A 74 -7.67 -8.52 9.41
C LEU A 74 -6.19 -8.66 9.79
N ALA A 75 -5.85 -9.09 11.01
CA ALA A 75 -4.45 -9.05 11.49
C ALA A 75 -3.45 -9.80 10.57
N GLU A 76 -3.78 -11.02 10.12
CA GLU A 76 -2.89 -11.83 9.26
C GLU A 76 -2.74 -11.25 7.85
N LYS A 77 -3.71 -10.45 7.36
CA LYS A 77 -3.66 -9.90 6.00
C LYS A 77 -2.80 -8.64 5.88
N TRP A 78 -2.50 -7.96 6.99
CA TRP A 78 -1.75 -6.69 6.97
C TRP A 78 -0.29 -6.82 7.39
N GLU A 79 0.19 -8.05 7.61
CA GLU A 79 1.62 -8.32 7.78
C GLU A 79 2.44 -7.73 6.62
N ALA A 80 1.95 -7.88 5.38
CA ALA A 80 2.58 -7.31 4.20
C ALA A 80 2.61 -5.77 4.24
N LEU A 81 1.55 -5.13 4.72
CA LEU A 81 1.47 -3.67 4.86
C LEU A 81 2.46 -3.16 5.92
N LEU A 82 2.49 -3.80 7.10
CA LEU A 82 3.42 -3.46 8.18
C LEU A 82 4.88 -3.71 7.79
N ASN A 83 5.18 -4.81 7.10
CA ASN A 83 6.50 -5.06 6.55
C ASN A 83 6.92 -4.00 5.53
N ASN A 84 6.02 -3.63 4.62
CA ASN A 84 6.30 -2.60 3.63
C ASN A 84 6.55 -1.24 4.30
N LEU A 85 5.82 -0.88 5.35
CA LEU A 85 6.10 0.30 6.19
C LEU A 85 7.48 0.21 6.84
N GLY A 86 7.85 -0.94 7.40
CA GLY A 86 9.17 -1.18 7.98
C GLY A 86 10.31 -1.01 6.97
N HIS A 87 10.16 -1.60 5.78
CA HIS A 87 11.12 -1.46 4.68
C HIS A 87 11.22 -0.01 4.17
N THR A 88 10.08 0.68 4.05
CA THR A 88 10.02 2.08 3.61
C THR A 88 10.68 3.00 4.62
N CYS A 89 10.37 2.84 5.91
CA CYS A 89 11.02 3.57 7.00
C CYS A 89 12.54 3.34 7.01
N ARG A 90 13.01 2.11 6.73
CA ARG A 90 14.45 1.83 6.57
C ARG A 90 15.08 2.62 5.43
N LYS A 91 14.42 2.69 4.26
CA LYS A 91 14.91 3.47 3.10
C LYS A 91 14.96 4.97 3.40
N LEU A 92 14.01 5.46 4.21
CA LEU A 92 13.96 6.84 4.71
C LEU A 92 14.86 7.12 5.92
N HIS A 93 15.68 6.16 6.36
CA HIS A 93 16.53 6.28 7.56
C HIS A 93 15.75 6.51 8.89
N LYS A 94 14.46 6.21 8.91
CA LYS A 94 13.56 6.26 10.07
C LYS A 94 13.63 4.95 10.87
N TYR A 95 14.83 4.61 11.34
CA TYR A 95 15.10 3.30 11.96
C TYR A 95 14.22 2.96 13.18
N PRO A 96 13.89 3.90 14.09
CA PRO A 96 13.01 3.58 15.21
C PRO A 96 11.61 3.16 14.77
N LYS A 97 11.02 3.88 13.81
CA LYS A 97 9.72 3.51 13.22
C LYS A 97 9.79 2.17 12.51
N ALA A 98 10.86 1.92 11.75
CA ALA A 98 11.03 0.65 11.05
C ALA A 98 11.04 -0.55 12.01
N LEU A 99 11.76 -0.41 13.13
CA LEU A 99 11.79 -1.42 14.20
C LEU A 99 10.42 -1.64 14.85
N ASP A 100 9.65 -0.57 15.04
CA ASP A 100 8.30 -0.67 15.59
C ASP A 100 7.35 -1.43 14.66
N TYR A 101 7.35 -1.11 13.36
CA TYR A 101 6.52 -1.81 12.38
C TYR A 101 6.92 -3.29 12.23
N HIS A 102 8.21 -3.61 12.18
CA HIS A 102 8.67 -5.01 12.07
C HIS A 102 8.41 -5.86 13.32
N ARG A 103 8.10 -5.26 14.47
CA ARG A 103 7.70 -5.99 15.70
C ARG A 103 6.21 -6.31 15.75
N GLN A 104 5.41 -5.62 14.93
CA GLN A 104 3.97 -5.81 14.85
C GLN A 104 3.56 -6.88 13.82
N VAL A 105 4.53 -7.34 13.02
CA VAL A 105 4.45 -8.53 12.17
C VAL A 105 4.90 -9.74 12.98
#